data_AF-A0A151AG54-F1
#
_entry.id   AF-A0A151AG54-F1
#
_cell.length_a   1.000
_cell.length_b   1.000
_cell.length_c   1.000
_cell.angle_alpha   90.00
_cell.angle_beta   90.00
_cell.angle_gamma   90.00
#
_symmetry.space_group_name_H-M   'P 1'
#
loop_
_entity.id
_entity.type
_entity.pdbx_description
1 polymer ?
#
loop_
_entity_poly.entity_id
_entity_poly.type
_entity_poly.pdbx_seq_one_letter_code
_entity_poly.pdbx_strand_id
1 'polypeptide(L)'
;MSVLRIGHMAKYSTGDSTGGGDAGSCELCGASSGSLKTASIAGATLKVCASCAPHDDAEKKRDGQSKESDRKKRAARKVAELQDAQGGDSSRWEREGTNYADDPLPYLVSGYGDRFREARQDAGLQIHELAESLDVPEEQLMAVEQGRAARAGVGGSLIADIESDLGIELAE
;
A
#
# COMPACT_ATOMS: atom_id res chain seq x y z
N MET A 1 8.94 1.13 -48.44
CA MET A 1 7.52 1.31 -48.08
C MET A 1 6.70 0.22 -48.76
N SER A 2 6.06 -0.66 -47.98
CA SER A 2 4.79 -1.31 -48.35
C SER A 2 4.31 -2.20 -47.20
N VAL A 3 3.57 -1.51 -46.31
CA VAL A 3 2.40 -1.94 -45.54
C VAL A 3 2.05 -3.44 -45.53
N LEU A 4 2.19 -4.04 -44.34
CA LEU A 4 1.41 -5.19 -43.90
C LEU A 4 -0.08 -4.80 -43.90
N ARG A 5 -0.90 -5.43 -44.76
CA ARG A 5 -2.36 -5.40 -44.65
C ARG A 5 -2.83 -6.71 -44.03
N ILE A 6 -3.23 -6.62 -42.76
CA ILE A 6 -4.00 -7.66 -42.07
C ILE A 6 -5.44 -7.53 -42.58
N GLY A 7 -5.87 -8.44 -43.44
CA GLY A 7 -7.26 -8.57 -43.84
C GLY A 7 -8.08 -9.18 -42.70
N HIS A 8 -8.81 -8.35 -41.97
CA HIS A 8 -9.85 -8.79 -41.04
C HIS A 8 -10.95 -9.51 -41.83
N MET A 9 -11.17 -10.79 -41.53
CA MET A 9 -12.34 -11.53 -42.01
C MET A 9 -13.58 -11.06 -41.24
N ALA A 10 -14.52 -10.46 -41.94
CA ALA A 10 -15.89 -10.35 -41.46
C ALA A 10 -16.49 -11.75 -41.37
N LYS A 11 -16.69 -12.22 -40.14
CA LYS A 11 -17.68 -13.22 -39.78
C LYS A 11 -18.34 -12.56 -38.57
N TYR A 12 -19.60 -12.18 -38.56
CA TYR A 12 -20.79 -12.86 -39.04
C TYR A 12 -21.88 -11.79 -39.13
N SER A 13 -22.49 -11.68 -40.30
CA SER A 13 -23.73 -10.97 -40.53
C SER A 13 -24.87 -11.79 -39.92
N THR A 14 -25.43 -11.31 -38.82
CA THR A 14 -26.80 -11.64 -38.39
C THR A 14 -27.53 -10.32 -38.44
N GLY A 15 -28.14 -9.99 -39.58
CA GLY A 15 -29.56 -10.27 -39.76
C GLY A 15 -30.31 -8.96 -39.68
N ASP A 16 -30.39 -8.27 -40.82
CA ASP A 16 -31.28 -7.14 -41.04
C ASP A 16 -32.73 -7.64 -40.96
N SER A 17 -33.57 -6.96 -40.18
CA SER A 17 -35.04 -7.07 -40.30
C SER A 17 -35.68 -5.81 -39.72
N THR A 18 -35.90 -4.87 -40.62
CA THR A 18 -36.82 -3.74 -40.48
C THR A 18 -38.27 -4.26 -40.44
N GLY A 19 -39.08 -3.85 -39.46
CA GLY A 19 -40.52 -4.16 -39.45
C GLY A 19 -41.24 -3.72 -38.19
N GLY A 20 -41.95 -2.59 -38.25
CA GLY A 20 -42.73 -2.03 -37.15
C GLY A 20 -44.03 -2.77 -36.85
N GLY A 21 -44.38 -2.79 -35.56
CA GLY A 21 -45.66 -3.23 -35.01
C GLY A 21 -45.55 -3.23 -33.48
N ASP A 22 -46.41 -2.48 -32.80
CA ASP A 22 -46.44 -2.28 -31.34
C ASP A 22 -46.89 -3.55 -30.58
N ALA A 23 -46.13 -4.62 -30.72
CA ALA A 23 -46.25 -5.86 -29.96
C ALA A 23 -44.83 -6.26 -29.54
N GLY A 24 -44.31 -5.55 -28.54
CA GLY A 24 -43.00 -5.88 -27.98
C GLY A 24 -43.04 -7.26 -27.29
N SER A 25 -41.89 -7.91 -27.24
CA SER A 25 -41.70 -9.08 -26.38
C SER A 25 -41.48 -8.61 -24.94
N CYS A 26 -42.04 -9.33 -23.97
CA CYS A 26 -41.74 -9.11 -22.56
C CYS A 26 -40.25 -9.39 -22.32
N GLU A 27 -39.50 -8.40 -21.87
CA GLU A 27 -38.05 -8.49 -21.69
C GLU A 27 -37.65 -9.40 -20.51
N LEU A 28 -38.61 -9.79 -19.67
CA LEU A 28 -38.36 -10.69 -18.54
C LEU A 28 -38.57 -12.17 -18.89
N CYS A 29 -39.61 -12.50 -19.68
CA CYS A 29 -39.99 -13.89 -19.95
C CYS A 29 -40.04 -14.26 -21.44
N GLY A 30 -39.84 -13.29 -22.34
CA GLY A 30 -39.86 -13.50 -23.79
C GLY A 30 -41.24 -13.70 -24.42
N ALA A 31 -42.33 -13.59 -23.65
CA ALA A 31 -43.68 -13.74 -24.17
C ALA A 31 -44.06 -12.53 -25.05
N SER A 32 -44.62 -12.79 -26.23
CA SER A 32 -45.20 -11.75 -27.08
C SER A 32 -46.50 -11.25 -26.45
N SER A 33 -46.60 -9.96 -26.17
CA SER A 33 -47.82 -9.36 -25.61
C SER A 33 -48.02 -7.95 -26.16
N GLY A 34 -49.26 -7.62 -26.54
CA GLY A 34 -49.62 -6.26 -26.97
C GLY A 34 -49.79 -5.25 -25.84
N SER A 35 -49.59 -5.66 -24.57
CA SER A 35 -49.76 -4.81 -23.39
C SER A 35 -48.57 -4.94 -22.46
N LEU A 36 -47.53 -4.15 -22.76
CA LEU A 36 -46.34 -4.04 -21.93
C LEU A 36 -46.45 -2.84 -20.99
N LYS A 37 -45.95 -3.01 -19.76
CA LYS A 37 -45.77 -1.96 -18.76
C LYS A 37 -44.28 -1.82 -18.44
N THR A 38 -43.84 -0.61 -18.15
CA THR A 38 -42.48 -0.37 -17.67
C THR A 38 -42.38 -0.77 -16.20
N ALA A 39 -41.39 -1.60 -15.85
CA ALA A 39 -41.10 -2.01 -14.48
C ALA A 39 -39.60 -1.92 -14.19
N SER A 40 -39.23 -1.66 -12.93
CA SER A 40 -37.84 -1.72 -12.45
C SER A 40 -37.58 -3.07 -11.81
N ILE A 41 -36.72 -3.90 -12.39
CA ILE A 41 -36.37 -5.22 -11.86
C ILE A 41 -34.85 -5.30 -11.69
N ALA A 42 -34.38 -5.51 -10.47
CA ALA A 42 -32.96 -5.62 -10.13
C ALA A 42 -32.10 -4.43 -10.62
N GLY A 43 -32.69 -3.23 -10.66
CA GLY A 43 -32.03 -1.99 -11.08
C GLY A 43 -32.01 -1.73 -12.58
N ALA A 44 -32.61 -2.59 -13.40
CA ALA A 44 -32.85 -2.36 -14.83
C ALA A 44 -34.30 -1.97 -15.09
N THR A 45 -34.52 -1.07 -16.06
CA THR A 45 -35.87 -0.68 -16.52
C THR A 45 -36.25 -1.53 -17.71
N LEU A 46 -37.29 -2.36 -17.53
CA LEU A 46 -37.73 -3.33 -18.53
C LEU A 46 -39.18 -3.09 -18.96
N LYS A 47 -39.52 -3.48 -20.19
CA LYS A 47 -40.92 -3.60 -20.64
C LYS A 47 -41.43 -5.02 -20.39
N VAL A 48 -42.45 -5.14 -19.53
CA VAL A 48 -42.94 -6.44 -19.04
C VAL A 48 -44.45 -6.60 -19.24
N CYS A 49 -44.90 -7.83 -19.46
CA CYS A 49 -46.32 -8.14 -19.54
C CYS A 49 -47.01 -8.10 -18.15
N ALA A 50 -48.34 -8.15 -18.13
CA ALA A 50 -49.12 -8.08 -16.89
C ALA A 50 -48.75 -9.15 -15.84
N SER A 51 -48.35 -10.35 -16.27
CA SER A 51 -47.92 -11.41 -15.34
C SER A 51 -46.56 -11.13 -14.69
N CYS A 52 -45.72 -10.34 -15.35
CA CYS A 52 -44.39 -9.99 -14.87
C CYS A 52 -44.34 -8.65 -14.13
N ALA A 53 -45.39 -7.82 -14.24
CA ALA A 53 -45.54 -6.55 -13.52
C ALA A 53 -45.38 -6.65 -11.98
N PRO A 54 -45.80 -7.72 -11.28
CA PRO A 54 -45.60 -7.84 -9.82
C PRO A 54 -44.13 -7.88 -9.37
N HIS A 55 -43.18 -8.07 -10.29
CA HIS A 55 -41.74 -8.04 -10.00
C HIS A 55 -41.17 -6.62 -9.95
N ASP A 56 -41.98 -5.57 -10.16
CA ASP A 56 -41.52 -4.18 -10.07
C ASP A 56 -41.07 -3.82 -8.64
N ASP A 57 -39.79 -3.52 -8.51
CA ASP A 57 -39.16 -3.08 -7.27
C ASP A 57 -39.55 -1.64 -6.90
N ALA A 58 -40.08 -0.85 -7.85
CA ALA A 58 -40.46 0.55 -7.60
C ALA A 58 -41.69 0.67 -6.68
N GLU A 59 -42.63 -0.28 -6.74
CA GLU A 59 -43.82 -0.33 -5.88
C GLU A 59 -43.42 -0.51 -4.40
N LYS A 60 -42.37 -1.30 -4.12
CA LYS A 60 -41.89 -1.60 -2.76
C LYS A 60 -41.13 -0.44 -2.09
N LYS A 61 -40.75 0.59 -2.85
CA LYS A 61 -39.91 1.69 -2.35
C LYS A 61 -40.69 2.79 -1.60
N ARG A 62 -42.02 2.85 -1.73
CA ARG A 62 -42.82 3.96 -1.17
C ARG A 62 -43.01 3.88 0.35
N ASP A 63 -42.95 2.70 0.95
CA ASP A 63 -43.11 2.51 2.42
C ASP A 63 -41.79 2.47 3.22
N GLY A 64 -40.63 2.44 2.56
CA GLY A 64 -39.32 2.18 3.19
C GLY A 64 -38.47 3.42 3.50
N GLN A 65 -38.81 4.58 2.94
CA GLN A 65 -37.91 5.74 2.89
C GLN A 65 -37.55 6.32 4.27
N SER A 66 -38.45 6.22 5.26
CA SER A 66 -38.18 6.68 6.63
C SER A 66 -37.20 5.77 7.40
N LYS A 67 -37.27 4.45 7.21
CA LYS A 67 -36.41 3.48 7.92
C LYS A 67 -35.01 3.37 7.30
N GLU A 68 -34.89 3.65 6.01
CA GLU A 68 -33.62 3.69 5.27
C GLU A 68 -32.71 4.82 5.77
N SER A 69 -33.29 6.01 6.00
CA SER A 69 -32.59 7.20 6.47
C SER A 69 -31.94 6.98 7.84
N ASP A 70 -32.66 6.38 8.78
CA ASP A 70 -32.16 6.08 10.13
C ASP A 70 -31.03 5.04 10.13
N ARG A 71 -31.15 4.00 9.29
CA ARG A 71 -30.09 2.99 9.14
C ARG A 71 -28.82 3.61 8.54
N LYS A 72 -28.96 4.46 7.51
CA LYS A 72 -27.84 5.17 6.89
C LYS A 72 -27.15 6.12 7.87
N LYS A 73 -27.93 6.85 8.69
CA LYS A 73 -27.41 7.74 9.74
C LYS A 73 -26.64 6.98 10.82
N ARG A 74 -27.11 5.79 11.22
CA ARG A 74 -26.40 4.92 12.16
C ARG A 74 -25.11 4.34 11.57
N ALA A 75 -25.13 3.93 10.30
CA ALA A 75 -23.94 3.41 9.62
C ALA A 75 -22.84 4.48 9.51
N ALA A 76 -23.20 5.71 9.12
CA ALA A 76 -22.25 6.82 9.05
C ALA A 76 -21.62 7.15 10.41
N ARG A 77 -22.42 7.14 11.49
CA ARG A 77 -21.91 7.34 12.86
C ARG A 77 -20.94 6.26 13.29
N LYS A 78 -21.23 5.00 12.98
CA LYS A 78 -20.37 3.86 13.33
C LYS A 78 -19.04 3.89 12.58
N VAL A 79 -19.04 4.35 11.32
CA VAL A 79 -17.81 4.56 10.55
C VAL A 79 -16.97 5.67 11.15
N ALA A 80 -17.57 6.81 11.51
CA ALA A 80 -16.85 7.90 12.18
C ALA A 80 -16.22 7.44 13.50
N GLU A 81 -16.99 6.72 14.34
CA GLU A 81 -16.50 6.20 15.62
C GLU A 81 -15.35 5.20 15.46
N LEU A 82 -15.37 4.35 14.41
CA LEU A 82 -14.25 3.47 14.07
C LEU A 82 -13.04 4.23 13.53
N GLN A 83 -13.26 5.35 12.86
CA GLN A 83 -12.20 6.18 12.30
C GLN A 83 -11.51 7.01 13.40
N ASP A 84 -12.27 7.52 14.36
CA ASP A 84 -11.76 8.20 15.55
C ASP A 84 -10.99 7.22 16.46
N ALA A 85 -11.46 5.97 16.59
CA ALA A 85 -10.74 4.92 17.33
C ALA A 85 -9.44 4.46 16.64
N GLN A 86 -9.34 4.58 15.32
CA GLN A 86 -8.12 4.31 14.54
C GLN A 86 -7.20 5.53 14.42
N GLY A 87 -7.76 6.74 14.48
CA GLY A 87 -7.07 8.02 14.58
C GLY A 87 -6.50 8.25 15.98
N GLY A 88 -5.77 7.26 16.49
CA GLY A 88 -5.05 7.37 17.74
C GLY A 88 -3.94 8.41 17.63
N ASP A 89 -4.07 9.44 18.45
CA ASP A 89 -3.06 10.38 18.93
C ASP A 89 -1.63 10.15 18.35
N SER A 90 -1.25 10.95 17.34
CA SER A 90 0.10 10.93 16.77
C SER A 90 1.18 11.16 17.83
N SER A 91 0.79 11.75 18.97
CA SER A 91 1.57 11.90 20.19
C SER A 91 2.26 10.62 20.66
N ARG A 92 1.74 9.41 20.36
CA ARG A 92 2.45 8.16 20.71
C ARG A 92 3.71 7.95 19.86
N TRP A 93 3.62 8.20 18.55
CA TRP A 93 4.73 8.08 17.61
C TRP A 93 5.72 9.24 17.74
N GLU A 94 5.25 10.41 18.19
CA GLU A 94 6.08 11.57 18.50
C GLU A 94 6.84 11.41 19.83
N ARG A 95 6.23 10.77 20.84
CA ARG A 95 6.84 10.61 22.17
C ARG A 95 7.84 9.45 22.25
N GLU A 96 7.53 8.33 21.58
CA GLU A 96 8.37 7.13 21.63
C GLU A 96 9.48 7.16 20.56
N GLY A 97 9.38 8.07 19.58
CA GLY A 97 10.29 8.14 18.45
C GLY A 97 10.17 6.90 17.57
N THR A 98 10.48 7.05 16.30
CA THR A 98 10.89 5.91 15.49
C THR A 98 12.20 5.40 16.09
N ASN A 99 12.26 4.13 16.47
CA ASN A 99 13.39 3.45 17.12
C ASN A 99 14.61 3.33 16.15
N TYR A 100 15.06 4.47 15.64
CA TYR A 100 16.35 4.61 14.97
C TYR A 100 17.42 4.58 16.05
N ALA A 101 18.58 3.98 15.76
CA ALA A 101 19.70 4.04 16.68
C ALA A 101 19.97 5.51 17.03
N ASP A 102 20.02 5.83 18.33
CA ASP A 102 20.35 7.17 18.82
C ASP A 102 21.73 7.64 18.29
N ASP A 103 22.58 6.68 17.93
CA ASP A 103 23.89 6.88 17.34
C ASP A 103 24.03 6.11 16.00
N PRO A 104 23.55 6.67 14.88
CA PRO A 104 23.56 5.99 13.58
C PRO A 104 24.98 5.85 13.01
N LEU A 105 25.31 4.65 12.54
CA LEU A 105 26.59 4.40 11.86
C LEU A 105 26.66 5.16 10.51
N PRO A 106 27.74 5.94 10.25
CA PRO A 106 27.91 6.64 8.99
C PRO A 106 28.24 5.68 7.83
N TYR A 107 28.26 6.21 6.61
CA TYR A 107 28.78 5.48 5.46
C TYR A 107 30.28 5.30 5.62
N LEU A 108 30.72 4.05 5.72
CA LEU A 108 32.12 3.72 5.90
C LEU A 108 32.80 3.51 4.55
N VAL A 109 34.01 4.05 4.42
CA VAL A 109 34.85 3.86 3.24
C VAL A 109 35.17 2.37 3.02
N SER A 110 35.40 1.99 1.76
CA SER A 110 35.84 0.63 1.45
C SER A 110 37.18 0.32 2.14
N GLY A 111 37.25 -0.83 2.83
CA GLY A 111 38.46 -1.25 3.54
C GLY A 111 38.70 -0.53 4.86
N TYR A 112 37.69 0.11 5.45
CA TYR A 112 37.82 0.82 6.74
C TYR A 112 38.43 -0.03 7.85
N GLY A 113 38.15 -1.35 7.90
CA GLY A 113 38.71 -2.24 8.91
C GLY A 113 40.23 -2.42 8.78
N ASP A 114 40.74 -2.48 7.54
CA ASP A 114 42.18 -2.56 7.29
C ASP A 114 42.85 -1.20 7.59
N ARG A 115 42.24 -0.08 7.20
CA ARG A 115 42.73 1.27 7.56
C ARG A 115 42.84 1.46 9.07
N PHE A 116 41.82 1.04 9.81
CA PHE A 116 41.83 1.08 11.28
C PHE A 116 42.94 0.20 11.85
N ARG A 117 43.09 -1.04 11.36
CA ARG A 117 44.14 -1.97 11.80
C ARG A 117 45.54 -1.35 11.61
N GLU A 118 45.80 -0.84 10.42
CA GLU A 118 47.09 -0.25 10.06
C GLU A 118 47.40 0.95 10.95
N ALA A 119 46.47 1.90 11.08
CA ALA A 119 46.65 3.07 11.93
C ALA A 119 46.90 2.72 13.40
N ARG A 120 46.15 1.77 13.94
CA ARG A 120 46.34 1.29 15.32
C ARG A 120 47.73 0.66 15.50
N GLN A 121 48.18 -0.14 14.54
CA GLN A 121 49.49 -0.78 14.58
C GLN A 121 50.64 0.21 14.40
N ASP A 122 50.47 1.22 13.55
CA ASP A 122 51.42 2.32 13.37
C ASP A 122 51.55 3.18 14.63
N ALA A 123 50.45 3.34 15.39
CA ALA A 123 50.46 3.94 16.72
C ALA A 123 51.03 3.02 17.81
N GLY A 124 51.33 1.74 17.49
CA GLY A 124 51.85 0.76 18.43
C GLY A 124 50.85 0.29 19.50
N LEU A 125 49.56 0.57 19.31
CA LEU A 125 48.51 0.27 20.27
C LEU A 125 47.96 -1.15 20.07
N GLN A 126 47.67 -1.87 21.14
CA GLN A 126 46.84 -3.08 21.11
C GLN A 126 45.35 -2.71 21.15
N ILE A 127 44.47 -3.65 20.74
CA ILE A 127 43.01 -3.43 20.80
C ILE A 127 42.54 -3.10 22.23
N HIS A 128 43.06 -3.81 23.24
CA HIS A 128 42.65 -3.60 24.63
C HIS A 128 43.06 -2.21 25.16
N GLU A 129 44.24 -1.73 24.77
CA GLU A 129 44.74 -0.40 25.18
C GLU A 129 43.88 0.72 24.57
N LEU A 130 43.50 0.57 23.30
CA LEU A 130 42.61 1.51 22.62
C LEU A 130 41.16 1.43 23.14
N ALA A 131 40.70 0.23 23.52
CA ALA A 131 39.38 0.07 24.13
C ALA A 131 39.31 0.78 25.49
N GLU A 132 40.37 0.66 26.30
CA GLU A 132 40.49 1.34 27.59
C GLU A 132 40.57 2.87 27.42
N SER A 133 41.31 3.37 26.42
CA SER A 133 41.41 4.81 26.19
C SER A 133 40.10 5.45 25.71
N LEU A 134 39.31 4.71 24.93
CA LEU A 134 38.01 5.15 24.40
C LEU A 134 36.82 4.80 25.33
N ASP A 135 37.05 4.10 26.44
CA ASP A 135 36.00 3.60 27.36
C ASP A 135 34.90 2.79 26.62
N VAL A 136 35.32 1.92 25.69
CA VAL A 136 34.41 1.09 24.89
C VAL A 136 34.73 -0.40 24.99
N PRO A 137 33.75 -1.29 24.71
CA PRO A 137 34.01 -2.72 24.70
C PRO A 137 34.96 -3.11 23.56
N GLU A 138 35.94 -3.97 23.87
CA GLU A 138 36.91 -4.47 22.88
C GLU A 138 36.24 -5.14 21.68
N GLU A 139 35.09 -5.79 21.87
CA GLU A 139 34.32 -6.42 20.78
C GLU A 139 33.85 -5.44 19.71
N GLN A 140 33.64 -4.17 20.07
CA GLN A 140 33.27 -3.14 19.11
C GLN A 140 34.47 -2.75 18.24
N LEU A 141 35.64 -2.54 18.83
CA LEU A 141 36.87 -2.27 18.08
C LEU A 141 37.27 -3.46 17.20
N MET A 142 37.15 -4.69 17.73
CA MET A 142 37.34 -5.91 16.94
C MET A 142 36.36 -5.98 15.76
N ALA A 143 35.11 -5.57 15.95
CA ALA A 143 34.13 -5.54 14.88
C ALA A 143 34.46 -4.49 13.81
N VAL A 144 35.02 -3.34 14.19
CA VAL A 144 35.53 -2.34 13.24
C VAL A 144 36.68 -2.93 12.43
N GLU A 145 37.70 -3.51 13.10
CA GLU A 145 38.89 -4.07 12.44
C GLU A 145 38.56 -5.23 11.48
N GLN A 146 37.51 -5.99 11.77
CA GLN A 146 37.04 -7.10 10.95
C GLN A 146 36.06 -6.69 9.84
N GLY A 147 35.77 -5.40 9.67
CA GLY A 147 34.86 -4.94 8.63
C GLY A 147 33.38 -5.29 8.88
N ARG A 148 32.98 -5.45 10.15
CA ARG A 148 31.64 -5.90 10.57
C ARG A 148 30.93 -4.93 11.53
N ALA A 149 31.26 -3.64 11.47
CA ALA A 149 30.76 -2.58 12.35
C ALA A 149 29.22 -2.50 12.32
N ALA A 150 28.63 -2.42 11.12
CA ALA A 150 27.18 -2.37 10.94
C ALA A 150 26.46 -3.60 11.53
N ARG A 151 27.05 -4.79 11.40
CA ARG A 151 26.44 -6.04 11.91
C ARG A 151 26.59 -6.17 13.43
N ALA A 152 27.63 -5.56 14.00
CA ALA A 152 27.89 -5.59 15.43
C ALA A 152 27.15 -4.48 16.20
N GLY A 153 26.43 -3.59 15.51
CA GLY A 153 25.73 -2.49 16.15
C GLY A 153 26.67 -1.40 16.66
N VAL A 154 27.81 -1.21 15.99
CA VAL A 154 28.74 -0.10 16.28
C VAL A 154 28.05 1.22 15.96
N GLY A 155 28.10 2.16 16.90
CA GLY A 155 27.55 3.52 16.74
C GLY A 155 28.48 4.44 15.97
N GLY A 156 27.93 5.52 15.40
CA GLY A 156 28.70 6.53 14.68
C GLY A 156 29.66 7.34 15.56
N SER A 157 29.32 7.59 16.82
CA SER A 157 30.19 8.27 17.78
C SER A 157 31.52 7.55 17.97
N LEU A 158 31.50 6.22 18.09
CA LEU A 158 32.71 5.42 18.18
C LEU A 158 33.58 5.53 16.92
N ILE A 159 32.99 5.61 15.74
CA ILE A 159 33.76 5.83 14.50
C ILE A 159 34.47 7.19 14.55
N ALA A 160 33.76 8.24 14.97
CA ALA A 160 34.34 9.59 15.11
C ALA A 160 35.46 9.64 16.16
N ASP A 161 35.30 8.93 17.28
CA ASP A 161 36.33 8.86 18.33
C ASP A 161 37.58 8.15 17.83
N ILE A 162 37.43 7.05 17.08
CA ILE A 162 38.55 6.35 16.44
C ILE A 162 39.28 7.25 15.43
N GLU A 163 38.55 7.96 14.59
CA GLU A 163 39.11 8.90 13.61
C GLU A 163 39.90 10.03 14.30
N SER A 164 39.36 10.57 15.40
CA SER A 164 40.00 11.62 16.19
C SER A 164 41.25 11.13 16.92
N ASP A 165 41.23 9.93 17.51
CA ASP A 165 42.35 9.39 18.29
C ASP A 165 43.52 8.95 17.40
N LEU A 166 43.21 8.31 16.27
CA LEU A 166 44.21 7.78 15.34
C LEU A 166 44.55 8.74 14.18
N GLY A 167 43.82 9.83 14.01
CA GLY A 167 44.04 10.81 12.95
C GLY A 167 43.78 10.25 11.54
N ILE A 168 42.74 9.42 11.39
CA ILE A 168 42.37 8.74 10.13
C ILE A 168 40.94 9.07 9.70
N GLU A 169 40.60 8.69 8.47
CA GLU A 169 39.26 8.83 7.89
C GLU A 169 38.71 7.43 7.53
N LEU A 170 37.63 7.06 8.22
CA LEU A 170 36.87 5.82 8.11
C LEU A 170 35.47 6.06 7.54
N ALA A 171 34.89 7.24 7.72
CA ALA A 171 33.60 7.65 7.14
C ALA A 171 33.78 8.50 5.87
N GLU A 172 32.72 8.59 5.04
CA GLU A 172 32.63 9.48 3.85
C GLU A 172 32.13 10.89 4.16
#